data_AF-K5WQ13-F1
#
_entry.id   AF-K5WQ13-F1
#
_cell.length_a   1.000
_cell.length_b   1.000
_cell.length_c   1.000
_cell.angle_alpha   90.00
_cell.angle_beta   90.00
_cell.angle_gamma   90.00
#
_symmetry.space_group_name_H-M   'P 1'
#
loop_
_entity.id
_entity.type
_entity.pdbx_description
1 polymer ?
#
loop_
_entity_poly.entity_id
_entity_poly.type
_entity_poly.pdbx_seq_one_letter_code
_entity_poly.pdbx_strand_id
1 'polypeptide(L)'
;VLITRVPATSSPIDRAKVLEEKISSVYAGRSVHLIGMSVATYVNRRVSRFSGHSMGGLDCRYLVTHLKKRKFKILSITTIATPHRGSSFADHFLKTVGQERMPSVLSLLDLLPNGGGDGKAFEFLTVGNMRKFNEDTSDVPGVKYYSWGATYEPGLIDTWKWSHSVIFEKEGPNDGLVSLKSARWGTYLGTLEDVNHLDLVGWVNTARYKWAQIIGREIKFKPATFYLGIADHLARVAEEQEHPQEQISPGERYGKSPKERAEMEEIRQEGERAEMAESLDKAQKDESRGQSSKVLHKQESSRQSGKRS
;
A
#
# COMPACT_ATOMS: atom_id res chain seq x y z
N VAL A 1 5.66 9.58 -12.85
CA VAL A 1 5.02 8.40 -12.23
C VAL A 1 4.79 7.36 -13.31
N LEU A 2 5.23 6.11 -13.11
CA LEU A 2 4.95 4.97 -13.98
C LEU A 2 4.00 4.02 -13.25
N ILE A 3 2.91 3.63 -13.90
CA ILE A 3 1.99 2.61 -13.37
C ILE A 3 2.28 1.31 -14.10
N THR A 4 2.72 0.31 -13.36
CA THR A 4 3.07 -1.01 -13.90
C THR A 4 1.98 -2.04 -13.61
N ARG A 5 1.84 -3.02 -14.50
CA ARG A 5 0.98 -4.19 -14.27
C ARG A 5 1.85 -5.43 -14.22
N VAL A 6 1.49 -6.32 -13.31
CA VAL A 6 2.10 -7.64 -13.16
C VAL A 6 0.99 -8.69 -13.23
N PRO A 7 1.31 -9.95 -13.56
CA PRO A 7 0.31 -11.02 -13.58
C PRO A 7 -0.41 -11.16 -12.24
N ALA A 8 -1.75 -11.25 -12.28
CA ALA A 8 -2.57 -11.26 -11.08
C ALA A 8 -2.47 -12.54 -10.25
N THR A 9 -2.05 -13.66 -10.83
CA THR A 9 -2.03 -14.99 -10.17
C THR A 9 -0.63 -15.58 -10.04
N SER A 10 0.42 -14.85 -10.40
CA SER A 10 1.80 -15.34 -10.31
C SER A 10 2.41 -15.10 -8.93
N SER A 11 3.47 -15.84 -8.61
CA SER A 11 4.25 -15.63 -7.38
C SER A 11 4.83 -14.20 -7.33
N PRO A 12 5.11 -13.65 -6.14
CA PRO A 12 5.81 -12.36 -6.03
C PRO A 12 7.16 -12.33 -6.73
N ILE A 13 7.80 -13.48 -6.89
CA ILE A 13 9.06 -13.66 -7.60
C ILE A 13 8.88 -13.33 -9.09
N ASP A 14 7.88 -13.94 -9.73
CA ASP A 14 7.64 -13.74 -11.16
C ASP A 14 7.11 -12.34 -11.44
N ARG A 15 6.24 -11.84 -10.54
CA ARG A 15 5.74 -10.46 -10.58
C ARG A 15 6.88 -9.45 -10.46
N ALA A 16 7.84 -9.68 -9.57
CA ALA A 16 9.02 -8.83 -9.42
C ALA A 16 9.91 -8.80 -10.66
N LYS A 17 10.07 -9.93 -11.38
CA LYS A 17 10.82 -9.97 -12.65
C LYS A 17 10.16 -9.11 -13.72
N VAL A 18 8.84 -9.23 -13.88
CA VAL A 18 8.06 -8.38 -14.82
C VAL A 18 8.16 -6.91 -14.44
N LEU A 19 8.09 -6.60 -13.14
CA LEU A 19 8.24 -5.24 -12.63
C LEU A 19 9.62 -4.66 -12.94
N GLU A 20 10.69 -5.44 -12.71
CA GLU A 20 12.06 -5.03 -13.00
C GLU A 20 12.27 -4.74 -14.48
N GLU A 21 11.86 -5.66 -15.36
CA GLU A 21 11.98 -5.49 -16.81
C GLU A 21 11.28 -4.20 -17.27
N LYS A 22 10.07 -3.96 -16.77
CA LYS A 22 9.29 -2.78 -17.14
C LYS A 22 9.97 -1.49 -16.68
N ILE A 23 10.44 -1.43 -15.44
CA ILE A 23 11.13 -0.24 -14.93
C ILE A 23 12.46 -0.03 -15.66
N SER A 24 13.23 -1.09 -15.89
CA SER A 24 14.48 -1.03 -16.64
C SER A 24 14.29 -0.52 -18.07
N SER A 25 13.14 -0.77 -18.71
CA SER A 25 12.83 -0.24 -20.05
C SER A 25 12.48 1.25 -20.07
N VAL A 26 11.91 1.80 -18.99
CA VAL A 26 11.38 3.17 -18.96
C VAL A 26 12.32 4.15 -18.23
N TYR A 27 12.99 3.67 -17.18
CA TYR A 27 13.78 4.49 -16.26
C TYR A 27 15.24 4.03 -16.15
N ALA A 28 15.80 3.48 -17.23
CA ALA A 28 17.22 3.18 -17.30
C ALA A 28 18.08 4.41 -16.91
N GLY A 29 19.06 4.20 -16.05
CA GLY A 29 19.98 5.22 -15.53
C GLY A 29 19.39 6.14 -14.46
N ARG A 30 18.10 6.00 -14.10
CA ARG A 30 17.44 6.89 -13.13
C ARG A 30 17.39 6.29 -11.73
N SER A 31 17.24 7.18 -10.75
CA SER A 31 16.81 6.84 -9.40
C SER A 31 15.28 6.79 -9.34
N VAL A 32 14.72 5.77 -8.69
CA VAL A 32 13.27 5.58 -8.57
C VAL A 32 12.86 5.27 -7.13
N HIS A 33 11.65 5.69 -6.79
CA HIS A 33 10.93 5.22 -5.61
C HIS A 33 9.88 4.20 -6.03
N LEU A 34 9.78 3.10 -5.29
CA LEU A 34 8.74 2.10 -5.51
C LEU A 34 7.60 2.34 -4.55
N ILE A 35 6.38 2.42 -5.07
CA ILE A 35 5.15 2.40 -4.26
C ILE A 35 4.48 1.06 -4.51
N GLY A 36 4.65 0.15 -3.56
CA GLY A 36 4.08 -1.19 -3.58
C GLY A 36 2.66 -1.15 -3.03
N MET A 37 1.69 -1.24 -3.93
CA MET A 37 0.28 -1.20 -3.57
C MET A 37 -0.58 -2.10 -4.43
N SER A 38 -1.68 -2.53 -3.82
CA SER A 38 -2.88 -3.01 -4.47
C SER A 38 -3.56 -1.95 -5.34
N VAL A 39 -3.37 -2.01 -6.67
CA VAL A 39 -4.14 -1.17 -7.60
C VAL A 39 -4.99 -2.06 -8.51
N ALA A 40 -6.30 -2.03 -8.34
CA ALA A 40 -7.25 -2.56 -9.29
C ALA A 40 -7.29 -1.57 -10.44
N THR A 41 -6.48 -1.80 -11.47
CA THR A 41 -6.61 -1.03 -12.69
C THR A 41 -7.95 -1.36 -13.36
N TYR A 42 -8.82 -0.36 -13.46
CA TYR A 42 -9.96 -0.39 -14.37
C TYR A 42 -9.44 -0.30 -15.81
N VAL A 43 -9.71 -1.32 -16.61
CA VAL A 43 -9.46 -1.31 -18.06
C VAL A 43 -10.76 -1.66 -18.75
N ASN A 44 -11.24 -0.80 -19.63
CA ASN A 44 -12.45 -1.03 -20.43
C ASN A 44 -13.69 -1.45 -19.61
N ARG A 45 -13.91 -0.81 -18.45
CA ARG A 45 -15.03 -1.11 -17.52
C ARG A 45 -15.11 -2.58 -17.05
N ARG A 46 -14.06 -3.39 -17.23
CA ARG A 46 -13.98 -4.75 -16.67
C ARG A 46 -12.92 -4.80 -15.56
N VAL A 47 -13.32 -5.38 -14.44
CA VAL A 47 -12.48 -5.58 -13.25
C VAL A 47 -11.51 -6.74 -13.54
N SER A 48 -10.22 -6.52 -13.33
CA SER A 48 -9.22 -7.60 -13.33
C SER A 48 -9.27 -8.33 -11.97
N ARG A 49 -9.20 -9.66 -12.00
CA ARG A 49 -9.52 -10.60 -10.91
C ARG A 49 -8.65 -10.44 -9.66
N PHE A 50 -9.22 -10.77 -8.50
CA PHE A 50 -8.80 -10.36 -7.15
C PHE A 50 -7.44 -10.85 -6.64
N SER A 51 -6.89 -11.96 -7.12
CA SER A 51 -5.82 -12.67 -6.38
C SER A 51 -4.44 -12.00 -6.30
N GLY A 52 -4.16 -10.92 -7.04
CA GLY A 52 -2.82 -10.31 -7.10
C GLY A 52 -2.66 -8.96 -6.43
N HIS A 53 -3.70 -8.51 -5.73
CA HIS A 53 -3.86 -7.10 -5.37
C HIS A 53 -2.98 -6.72 -4.16
N SER A 54 -3.00 -7.47 -3.07
CA SER A 54 -2.27 -7.12 -1.82
C SER A 54 -0.74 -7.28 -1.86
N MET A 55 -0.18 -7.94 -2.88
CA MET A 55 1.24 -8.38 -2.90
C MET A 55 2.23 -7.36 -3.43
N GLY A 56 1.79 -6.19 -3.91
CA GLY A 56 2.68 -5.23 -4.59
C GLY A 56 3.90 -4.82 -3.77
N GLY A 57 3.77 -4.70 -2.44
CA GLY A 57 4.91 -4.43 -1.56
C GLY A 57 5.90 -5.60 -1.44
N LEU A 58 5.43 -6.85 -1.54
CA LEU A 58 6.27 -8.05 -1.55
C LEU A 58 7.07 -8.14 -2.86
N ASP A 59 6.43 -7.85 -3.99
CA ASP A 59 7.09 -7.79 -5.30
C ASP A 59 8.25 -6.78 -5.26
N CYS A 60 8.00 -5.59 -4.69
CA CYS A 60 9.00 -4.53 -4.57
C CYS A 60 10.17 -4.97 -3.67
N ARG A 61 9.89 -5.57 -2.52
CA ARG A 61 10.93 -6.09 -1.60
C ARG A 61 11.76 -7.18 -2.25
N TYR A 62 11.12 -8.11 -2.96
CA TYR A 62 11.83 -9.16 -3.69
C TYR A 62 12.73 -8.57 -4.78
N LEU A 63 12.20 -7.64 -5.59
CA LEU A 63 12.95 -6.94 -6.63
C LEU A 63 14.21 -6.29 -6.05
N VAL A 64 14.06 -5.53 -4.96
CA VAL A 64 15.17 -4.79 -4.35
C VAL A 64 16.26 -5.72 -3.83
N THR A 65 15.85 -6.84 -3.22
CA THR A 65 16.76 -7.77 -2.55
C THR A 65 17.46 -8.69 -3.54
N HIS A 66 16.73 -9.23 -4.53
CA HIS A 66 17.23 -10.33 -5.37
C HIS A 66 17.61 -9.89 -6.78
N LEU A 67 16.94 -8.88 -7.35
CA LEU A 67 17.14 -8.47 -8.74
C LEU A 67 18.20 -7.37 -8.85
N LYS A 68 19.46 -7.77 -8.65
CA LYS A 68 20.61 -6.83 -8.61
C LYS A 68 21.07 -6.30 -9.98
N LYS A 69 20.82 -7.03 -11.07
CA LYS A 69 21.26 -6.69 -12.43
C LYS A 69 20.33 -5.68 -13.14
N ARG A 70 19.72 -4.78 -12.38
CA ARG A 70 18.75 -3.77 -12.84
C ARG A 70 19.45 -2.54 -13.43
N LYS A 71 18.78 -1.86 -14.35
CA LYS A 71 19.31 -0.65 -15.03
C LYS A 71 18.99 0.67 -14.30
N PHE A 72 18.54 0.62 -13.06
CA PHE A 72 18.08 1.80 -12.30
C PHE A 72 18.43 1.66 -10.82
N LYS A 73 18.51 2.78 -10.10
CA LYS A 73 18.75 2.82 -8.65
C LYS A 73 17.42 2.94 -7.91
N ILE A 74 17.29 2.26 -6.77
CA ILE A 74 16.11 2.38 -5.91
C ILE A 74 16.48 3.17 -4.66
N LEU A 75 15.71 4.21 -4.37
CA LEU A 75 15.92 5.09 -3.21
C LEU A 75 15.05 4.68 -2.04
N SER A 76 13.79 4.32 -2.30
CA SER A 76 12.88 3.83 -1.27
C SER A 76 11.81 2.87 -1.78
N ILE A 77 11.20 2.16 -0.84
CA ILE A 77 9.97 1.38 -1.02
C ILE A 77 8.92 1.93 -0.05
N THR A 78 7.74 2.25 -0.54
CA THR A 78 6.57 2.55 0.28
C THR A 78 5.53 1.47 0.07
N THR A 79 5.18 0.72 1.11
CA THR A 79 4.14 -0.31 1.05
C THR A 79 2.85 0.19 1.69
N ILE A 80 1.71 -0.17 1.10
CA ILE A 80 0.39 0.20 1.62
C ILE A 80 -0.41 -1.08 1.80
N ALA A 81 -0.78 -1.39 3.05
CA ALA A 81 -1.52 -2.57 3.45
C ALA A 81 -0.95 -3.90 2.92
N THR A 82 0.37 -3.99 2.80
CA THR A 82 1.03 -5.20 2.29
C THR A 82 1.11 -6.27 3.39
N PRO A 83 0.80 -7.54 3.13
CA PRO A 83 0.85 -8.61 4.12
C PRO A 83 2.30 -9.10 4.35
N HIS A 84 3.16 -8.27 4.95
CA HIS A 84 4.58 -8.59 5.14
C HIS A 84 4.81 -9.83 6.00
N ARG A 85 3.88 -10.15 6.91
CA ARG A 85 3.95 -11.33 7.78
C ARG A 85 2.87 -12.37 7.43
N GLY A 86 2.26 -12.23 6.27
CA GLY A 86 1.15 -13.08 5.82
C GLY A 86 -0.18 -12.66 6.44
N SER A 87 -1.16 -13.57 6.34
CA SER A 87 -2.49 -13.39 6.91
C SER A 87 -2.95 -14.71 7.54
N SER A 88 -3.35 -14.67 8.80
CA SER A 88 -3.95 -15.82 9.48
C SER A 88 -5.28 -16.24 8.87
N PHE A 89 -5.92 -15.37 8.07
CA PHE A 89 -7.03 -15.74 7.23
C PHE A 89 -6.60 -16.70 6.11
N ALA A 90 -5.42 -16.49 5.51
CA ALA A 90 -4.90 -17.42 4.50
C ALA A 90 -4.65 -18.81 5.13
N ASP A 91 -4.06 -18.86 6.33
CA ASP A 91 -3.88 -20.12 7.07
C ASP A 91 -5.24 -20.78 7.40
N HIS A 92 -6.21 -19.99 7.88
CA HIS A 92 -7.54 -20.50 8.22
C HIS A 92 -8.31 -20.99 6.99
N PHE A 93 -8.23 -20.26 5.88
CA PHE A 93 -8.87 -20.60 4.63
C PHE A 93 -8.33 -21.92 4.08
N LEU A 94 -7.00 -22.09 4.02
CA LEU A 94 -6.38 -23.34 3.57
C LEU A 94 -6.75 -24.52 4.47
N LYS A 95 -6.78 -24.33 5.79
CA LYS A 95 -7.20 -25.36 6.75
C LYS A 95 -8.67 -25.75 6.58
N THR A 96 -9.54 -24.78 6.31
CA THR A 96 -11.00 -24.99 6.22
C THR A 96 -11.39 -25.63 4.89
N VAL A 97 -10.80 -25.17 3.79
CA VAL A 97 -11.09 -25.70 2.46
C VAL A 97 -10.45 -27.07 2.30
N GLY A 98 -9.19 -27.23 2.68
CA GLY A 98 -8.41 -28.44 2.44
C GLY A 98 -8.01 -28.57 0.95
N GLN A 99 -6.88 -29.22 0.69
CA GLN A 99 -6.28 -29.29 -0.66
C GLN A 99 -7.23 -29.90 -1.71
N GLU A 100 -8.10 -30.82 -1.30
CA GLU A 100 -9.06 -31.51 -2.17
C GLU A 100 -10.23 -30.63 -2.63
N ARG A 101 -10.67 -29.66 -1.82
CA ARG A 101 -11.80 -28.77 -2.17
C ARG A 101 -11.34 -27.45 -2.78
N MET A 102 -10.03 -27.20 -2.82
CA MET A 102 -9.45 -25.98 -3.40
C MET A 102 -9.90 -25.74 -4.85
N PRO A 103 -9.90 -26.73 -5.77
CA PRO A 103 -10.37 -26.49 -7.14
C PRO A 103 -11.83 -26.05 -7.20
N SER A 104 -12.71 -26.63 -6.37
CA SER A 104 -14.14 -26.30 -6.30
C SER A 104 -14.42 -24.95 -5.63
N VAL A 105 -13.63 -24.57 -4.63
CA VAL A 105 -13.74 -23.26 -3.99
C VAL A 105 -13.17 -22.17 -4.89
N LEU A 106 -12.07 -22.43 -5.61
CA LEU A 106 -11.53 -21.50 -6.59
C LEU A 106 -12.50 -21.29 -7.75
N SER A 107 -13.16 -22.34 -8.25
CA SER A 107 -14.19 -22.20 -9.29
C SER A 107 -15.43 -21.45 -8.80
N LEU A 108 -15.77 -21.56 -7.52
CA LEU A 108 -16.84 -20.77 -6.90
C LEU A 108 -16.43 -19.30 -6.71
N LEU A 109 -15.19 -19.04 -6.27
CA LEU A 109 -14.64 -17.69 -6.20
C LEU A 109 -14.57 -17.08 -7.59
N ASP A 110 -14.23 -17.86 -8.61
CA ASP A 110 -14.20 -17.43 -10.02
C ASP A 110 -15.56 -16.91 -10.54
N LEU A 111 -16.68 -17.30 -9.89
CA LEU A 111 -18.03 -16.83 -10.19
C LEU A 111 -18.39 -15.52 -9.48
N LEU A 112 -17.65 -15.14 -8.44
CA LEU A 112 -17.84 -13.84 -7.80
C LEU A 112 -17.22 -12.74 -8.68
N PRO A 113 -17.86 -11.55 -8.80
CA PRO A 113 -17.29 -10.42 -9.55
C PRO A 113 -15.91 -9.99 -9.04
N ASN A 114 -15.58 -10.44 -7.83
CA ASN A 114 -14.43 -10.11 -7.01
C ASN A 114 -13.64 -11.36 -6.57
N GLY A 115 -13.82 -12.51 -7.21
CA GLY A 115 -13.07 -13.72 -6.85
C GLY A 115 -12.40 -14.33 -8.07
N GLY A 116 -11.38 -15.15 -7.80
CA GLY A 116 -10.69 -15.92 -8.81
C GLY A 116 -9.17 -15.82 -8.76
N GLY A 117 -8.52 -16.95 -8.99
CA GLY A 117 -7.07 -17.16 -8.92
C GLY A 117 -6.74 -18.66 -8.85
N ASP A 118 -5.46 -19.01 -8.85
CA ASP A 118 -5.00 -20.40 -8.84
C ASP A 118 -4.74 -20.95 -7.41
N GLY A 119 -5.17 -20.22 -6.38
CA GLY A 119 -4.99 -20.60 -4.96
C GLY A 119 -3.57 -20.45 -4.42
N LYS A 120 -2.56 -20.38 -5.29
CA LYS A 120 -1.14 -20.21 -4.90
C LYS A 120 -0.88 -18.91 -4.17
N ALA A 121 -1.66 -17.88 -4.48
CA ALA A 121 -1.65 -16.62 -3.76
C ALA A 121 -1.93 -16.81 -2.25
N PHE A 122 -2.91 -17.65 -1.89
CA PHE A 122 -3.23 -17.93 -0.48
C PHE A 122 -2.15 -18.77 0.18
N GLU A 123 -1.60 -19.77 -0.52
CA GLU A 123 -0.49 -20.57 -0.02
C GLU A 123 0.74 -19.70 0.27
N PHE A 124 1.11 -18.81 -0.65
CA PHE A 124 2.24 -17.90 -0.48
C PHE A 124 2.06 -16.94 0.69
N LEU A 125 0.83 -16.47 0.93
CA LEU A 125 0.51 -15.51 1.98
C LEU A 125 0.28 -16.12 3.38
N THR A 126 0.49 -17.43 3.54
CA THR A 126 0.50 -18.05 4.87
C THR A 126 1.56 -17.43 5.76
N VAL A 127 1.32 -17.40 7.08
CA VAL A 127 2.29 -16.83 8.04
C VAL A 127 3.62 -17.58 7.98
N GLY A 128 3.58 -18.90 7.76
CA GLY A 128 4.77 -19.75 7.61
C GLY A 128 5.61 -19.40 6.37
N ASN A 129 4.98 -19.25 5.20
CA ASN A 129 5.71 -18.91 3.98
C ASN A 129 6.23 -17.47 4.01
N MET A 130 5.47 -16.53 4.58
CA MET A 130 5.93 -15.16 4.71
C MET A 130 7.07 -14.99 5.71
N ARG A 131 7.17 -15.85 6.73
CA ARG A 131 8.37 -15.91 7.58
C ARG A 131 9.61 -16.27 6.77
N LYS A 132 9.56 -17.37 5.99
CA LYS A 132 10.67 -17.78 5.11
C LYS A 132 11.02 -16.71 4.09
N PHE A 133 10.00 -16.11 3.46
CA PHE A 133 10.19 -14.99 2.54
C PHE A 133 10.96 -13.84 3.19
N ASN A 134 10.65 -13.49 4.44
CA ASN A 134 11.34 -12.41 5.16
C ASN A 134 12.78 -12.77 5.54
N GLU A 135 13.04 -14.03 5.89
CA GLU A 135 14.40 -14.53 6.13
C GLU A 135 15.25 -14.42 4.86
N ASP A 136 14.69 -14.81 3.71
CA ASP A 136 15.37 -14.75 2.41
C ASP A 136 15.40 -13.34 1.78
N THR A 137 14.55 -12.42 2.25
CA THR A 137 14.33 -11.09 1.63
C THR A 137 14.56 -9.98 2.66
N SER A 138 15.80 -9.91 3.14
CA SER A 138 16.28 -8.89 4.06
C SER A 138 16.36 -7.51 3.40
N ASP A 139 16.16 -6.46 4.20
CA ASP A 139 16.23 -5.08 3.73
C ASP A 139 17.66 -4.72 3.27
N VAL A 140 17.75 -3.96 2.19
CA VAL A 140 19.02 -3.61 1.54
C VAL A 140 19.52 -2.28 2.09
N PRO A 141 20.76 -2.21 2.62
CA PRO A 141 21.35 -0.96 3.10
C PRO A 141 21.31 0.14 2.04
N GLY A 142 20.93 1.35 2.47
CA GLY A 142 20.82 2.53 1.58
C GLY A 142 19.48 2.67 0.85
N VAL A 143 18.57 1.70 0.96
CA VAL A 143 17.17 1.85 0.54
C VAL A 143 16.31 2.17 1.75
N LYS A 144 15.48 3.21 1.68
CA LYS A 144 14.53 3.54 2.75
C LYS A 144 13.25 2.69 2.61
N TYR A 145 12.71 2.20 3.72
CA TYR A 145 11.52 1.33 3.72
C TYR A 145 10.42 2.00 4.55
N TYR A 146 9.30 2.28 3.91
CA TYR A 146 8.13 2.91 4.49
C TYR A 146 6.93 1.99 4.39
N SER A 147 6.05 2.04 5.38
CA SER A 147 4.80 1.28 5.34
C SER A 147 3.61 2.03 5.93
N TRP A 148 2.45 1.72 5.37
CA TRP A 148 1.13 2.14 5.82
C TRP A 148 0.25 0.94 6.09
N GLY A 149 -0.57 1.03 7.14
CA GLY A 149 -1.61 0.04 7.42
C GLY A 149 -2.98 0.67 7.30
N ALA A 150 -4.02 -0.15 7.30
CA ALA A 150 -5.40 0.30 7.33
C ALA A 150 -6.21 -0.53 8.32
N THR A 151 -7.27 0.08 8.84
CA THR A 151 -8.18 -0.50 9.82
C THR A 151 -9.60 -0.07 9.48
N TYR A 152 -10.57 -0.96 9.68
CA TYR A 152 -11.98 -0.60 9.59
C TYR A 152 -12.84 -1.52 10.44
N GLU A 153 -14.02 -1.04 10.82
CA GLU A 153 -15.02 -1.86 11.53
C GLU A 153 -16.12 -2.31 10.57
N PRO A 154 -16.19 -3.60 10.20
CA PRO A 154 -17.22 -4.10 9.31
C PRO A 154 -18.59 -4.17 9.98
N GLY A 155 -19.60 -3.66 9.28
CA GLY A 155 -21.02 -3.83 9.62
C GLY A 155 -21.49 -5.30 9.51
N LEU A 156 -22.74 -5.56 9.90
CA LEU A 156 -23.31 -6.91 9.89
C LEU A 156 -23.42 -7.51 8.47
N ILE A 157 -23.63 -6.67 7.46
CA ILE A 157 -23.73 -7.06 6.05
C ILE A 157 -22.52 -6.48 5.31
N ASP A 158 -21.35 -7.10 5.51
CA ASP A 158 -20.09 -6.71 4.87
C ASP A 158 -19.39 -7.95 4.31
N THR A 159 -18.98 -7.91 3.04
CA THR A 159 -18.34 -9.02 2.31
C THR A 159 -17.08 -9.54 3.02
N TRP A 160 -16.42 -8.70 3.80
CA TRP A 160 -15.19 -9.01 4.51
C TRP A 160 -15.37 -9.18 6.00
N LYS A 161 -16.62 -9.18 6.50
CA LYS A 161 -16.89 -9.43 7.91
C LYS A 161 -16.26 -10.73 8.38
N TRP A 162 -16.35 -11.79 7.58
CA TRP A 162 -15.81 -13.09 7.94
C TRP A 162 -14.28 -13.09 8.02
N SER A 163 -13.59 -12.66 6.95
CA SER A 163 -12.12 -12.59 6.92
C SER A 163 -11.58 -11.63 7.98
N HIS A 164 -12.22 -10.46 8.14
CA HIS A 164 -11.90 -9.51 9.20
C HIS A 164 -11.98 -10.16 10.58
N SER A 165 -13.05 -10.88 10.88
CA SER A 165 -13.27 -11.45 12.23
C SER A 165 -12.23 -12.52 12.55
N VAL A 166 -11.87 -13.38 11.58
CA VAL A 166 -10.82 -14.39 11.73
C VAL A 166 -9.46 -13.75 12.01
N ILE A 167 -9.13 -12.67 11.30
CA ILE A 167 -7.87 -11.93 11.51
C ILE A 167 -7.92 -11.19 12.84
N PHE A 168 -9.05 -10.57 13.17
CA PHE A 168 -9.21 -9.80 14.39
C PHE A 168 -8.99 -10.64 15.64
N GLU A 169 -9.55 -11.84 15.67
CA GLU A 169 -9.38 -12.79 16.77
C GLU A 169 -7.91 -13.16 17.02
N LYS A 170 -7.09 -13.28 15.96
CA LYS A 170 -5.70 -13.77 16.05
C LYS A 170 -4.64 -12.67 16.06
N GLU A 171 -4.85 -11.63 15.26
CA GLU A 171 -3.87 -10.60 14.95
C GLU A 171 -4.31 -9.20 15.42
N GLY A 172 -5.60 -8.96 15.59
CA GLY A 172 -6.18 -7.69 16.04
C GLY A 172 -6.66 -6.80 14.87
N PRO A 173 -6.61 -5.46 15.03
CA PRO A 173 -7.12 -4.52 14.02
C PRO A 173 -6.59 -4.81 12.62
N ASN A 174 -7.49 -4.78 11.63
CA ASN A 174 -7.18 -5.15 10.25
C ASN A 174 -8.09 -4.45 9.25
N ASP A 175 -7.71 -4.50 7.98
CA ASP A 175 -8.44 -3.89 6.87
C ASP A 175 -9.42 -4.83 6.16
N GLY A 176 -9.62 -6.03 6.72
CA GLY A 176 -10.47 -7.09 6.19
C GLY A 176 -9.70 -8.26 5.58
N LEU A 177 -8.43 -8.07 5.22
CA LEU A 177 -7.58 -9.11 4.63
C LEU A 177 -6.19 -9.17 5.24
N VAL A 178 -5.68 -8.03 5.71
CA VAL A 178 -4.33 -7.86 6.25
C VAL A 178 -4.41 -7.17 7.60
N SER A 179 -3.76 -7.77 8.60
CA SER A 179 -3.67 -7.15 9.92
C SER A 179 -2.74 -5.95 9.93
N LEU A 180 -2.99 -5.03 10.87
CA LEU A 180 -2.10 -3.90 11.12
C LEU A 180 -0.68 -4.36 11.47
N LYS A 181 -0.57 -5.48 12.21
CA LYS A 181 0.72 -6.10 12.57
C LYS A 181 1.46 -6.62 11.34
N SER A 182 0.75 -7.19 10.38
CA SER A 182 1.34 -7.68 9.13
C SER A 182 1.72 -6.54 8.18
N ALA A 183 0.94 -5.44 8.17
CA ALA A 183 1.20 -4.28 7.33
C ALA A 183 2.45 -3.47 7.71
N ARG A 184 2.84 -3.48 9.00
CA ARG A 184 3.99 -2.72 9.52
C ARG A 184 5.35 -3.26 9.03
N TRP A 185 6.11 -2.48 8.29
CA TRP A 185 7.48 -2.81 7.83
C TRP A 185 8.36 -1.56 7.70
N GLY A 186 9.64 -1.65 8.07
CA GLY A 186 10.54 -0.49 8.08
C GLY A 186 10.00 0.65 8.96
N THR A 187 10.12 1.88 8.48
CA THR A 187 9.49 3.06 9.10
C THR A 187 7.97 3.01 8.86
N TYR A 188 7.21 2.71 9.92
CA TYR A 188 5.76 2.77 9.86
C TYR A 188 5.26 4.22 9.90
N LEU A 189 4.60 4.67 8.83
CA LEU A 189 4.21 6.08 8.65
C LEU A 189 2.82 6.40 9.22
N GLY A 190 1.93 5.41 9.29
CA GLY A 190 0.62 5.60 9.90
C GLY A 190 -0.42 4.56 9.55
N THR A 191 -1.58 4.71 10.18
CA THR A 191 -2.76 3.86 10.00
C THR A 191 -3.87 4.66 9.34
N LEU A 192 -4.47 4.12 8.28
CA LEU A 192 -5.64 4.67 7.61
C LEU A 192 -6.91 4.13 8.29
N GLU A 193 -7.59 4.99 9.04
CA GLU A 193 -8.80 4.64 9.79
C GLU A 193 -10.05 4.61 8.92
N ASP A 194 -10.97 3.70 9.25
CA ASP A 194 -12.22 3.44 8.53
C ASP A 194 -12.04 3.08 7.04
N VAL A 195 -10.86 2.58 6.69
CA VAL A 195 -10.47 2.20 5.33
C VAL A 195 -10.33 0.70 5.26
N ASN A 196 -11.22 0.07 4.50
CA ASN A 196 -11.06 -1.34 4.20
C ASN A 196 -10.03 -1.54 3.07
N HIS A 197 -9.54 -2.75 2.90
CA HIS A 197 -8.58 -3.13 1.86
C HIS A 197 -9.00 -2.77 0.41
N LEU A 198 -10.28 -2.47 0.12
CA LEU A 198 -10.84 -2.19 -1.21
C LEU A 198 -10.90 -0.68 -1.44
N ASP A 199 -11.17 0.07 -0.38
CA ASP A 199 -11.16 1.53 -0.37
C ASP A 199 -9.76 2.07 -0.72
N LEU A 200 -8.69 1.39 -0.28
CA LEU A 200 -7.29 1.71 -0.65
C LEU A 200 -7.05 1.71 -2.17
N VAL A 201 -7.81 0.87 -2.87
CA VAL A 201 -7.65 0.56 -4.28
C VAL A 201 -8.47 1.53 -5.15
N GLY A 202 -9.25 2.43 -4.54
CA GLY A 202 -10.17 3.28 -5.26
C GLY A 202 -11.39 2.53 -5.80
N TRP A 203 -11.66 1.31 -5.30
CA TRP A 203 -12.95 0.64 -5.48
C TRP A 203 -13.95 1.31 -4.53
N VAL A 204 -14.21 2.59 -4.80
CA VAL A 204 -15.19 3.40 -4.09
C VAL A 204 -16.54 2.79 -4.42
N ASN A 205 -17.00 1.85 -3.60
CA ASN A 205 -18.37 1.39 -3.74
C ASN A 205 -19.24 2.60 -3.39
N THR A 206 -19.74 3.31 -4.39
CA THR A 206 -20.59 4.51 -4.23
C THR A 206 -21.76 4.23 -3.28
N ALA A 207 -22.19 2.97 -3.17
CA ALA A 207 -23.17 2.52 -2.19
C ALA A 207 -22.64 2.56 -0.74
N ARG A 208 -21.40 2.15 -0.46
CA ARG A 208 -20.78 2.22 0.89
C ARG A 208 -20.60 3.66 1.33
N TYR A 209 -20.11 4.56 0.47
CA TYR A 209 -19.97 5.98 0.82
C TYR A 209 -21.34 6.64 1.08
N LYS A 210 -22.34 6.35 0.24
CA LYS A 210 -23.71 6.82 0.47
C LYS A 210 -24.33 6.24 1.75
N TRP A 211 -24.17 4.95 1.99
CA TRP A 211 -24.64 4.32 3.23
C TRP A 211 -23.92 4.90 4.44
N ALA A 212 -22.59 4.99 4.41
CA ALA A 212 -21.74 5.59 5.43
C ALA A 212 -22.14 7.05 5.76
N GLN A 213 -22.49 7.84 4.75
CA GLN A 213 -23.08 9.18 4.92
C GLN A 213 -24.47 9.13 5.58
N ILE A 214 -25.33 8.18 5.19
CA ILE A 214 -26.67 7.98 5.76
C ILE A 214 -26.60 7.54 7.23
N ILE A 215 -25.63 6.68 7.61
CA ILE A 215 -25.42 6.21 9.00
C ILE A 215 -24.50 7.13 9.83
N GLY A 216 -24.10 8.29 9.31
CA GLY A 216 -23.29 9.27 10.05
C GLY A 216 -21.83 8.86 10.31
N ARG A 217 -21.31 7.86 9.59
CA ARG A 217 -19.90 7.42 9.64
C ARG A 217 -19.17 7.83 8.37
N GLU A 218 -18.96 9.13 8.14
CA GLU A 218 -18.24 9.59 6.94
C GLU A 218 -16.84 8.99 6.82
N ILE A 219 -16.57 8.30 5.71
CA ILE A 219 -15.22 7.84 5.36
C ILE A 219 -14.43 9.08 4.92
N LYS A 220 -13.52 9.56 5.77
CA LYS A 220 -12.71 10.77 5.52
C LYS A 220 -11.53 10.54 4.57
N PHE A 221 -11.25 9.29 4.20
CA PHE A 221 -10.11 8.95 3.36
C PHE A 221 -10.30 9.41 1.91
N LYS A 222 -9.35 10.20 1.41
CA LYS A 222 -9.29 10.64 0.02
C LYS A 222 -8.05 10.06 -0.65
N PRO A 223 -8.20 9.08 -1.56
CA PRO A 223 -7.06 8.41 -2.18
C PRO A 223 -6.11 9.36 -2.91
N ALA A 224 -6.64 10.32 -3.67
CA ALA A 224 -5.83 11.26 -4.45
C ALA A 224 -4.89 12.10 -3.56
N THR A 225 -5.45 12.66 -2.48
CA THR A 225 -4.73 13.49 -1.50
C THR A 225 -3.67 12.68 -0.76
N PHE A 226 -3.99 11.44 -0.43
CA PHE A 226 -3.05 10.50 0.18
C PHE A 226 -1.85 10.20 -0.71
N TYR A 227 -2.04 9.82 -1.99
CA TYR A 227 -0.92 9.56 -2.90
C TYR A 227 -0.12 10.82 -3.23
N LEU A 228 -0.77 11.99 -3.27
CA LEU A 228 -0.07 13.25 -3.45
C LEU A 228 0.85 13.55 -2.26
N GLY A 229 0.37 13.31 -1.02
CA GLY A 229 1.19 13.42 0.18
C GLY A 229 2.38 12.45 0.17
N ILE A 230 2.18 11.21 -0.29
CA ILE A 230 3.29 10.25 -0.46
C ILE A 230 4.30 10.77 -1.48
N ALA A 231 3.85 11.31 -2.61
CA ALA A 231 4.74 11.84 -3.62
C ALA A 231 5.56 13.05 -3.12
N ASP A 232 4.96 13.96 -2.34
CA ASP A 232 5.65 15.10 -1.70
C ASP A 232 6.70 14.62 -0.69
N HIS A 233 6.36 13.66 0.18
CA HIS A 233 7.30 13.06 1.13
C HIS A 233 8.48 12.39 0.40
N LEU A 234 8.20 11.60 -0.64
CA LEU A 234 9.25 10.90 -1.40
C LEU A 234 10.18 11.86 -2.16
N ALA A 235 9.68 13.01 -2.60
CA ALA A 235 10.51 14.04 -3.22
C ALA A 235 11.55 14.60 -2.23
N ARG A 236 11.15 14.88 -0.99
CA ARG A 236 12.08 15.32 0.08
C ARG A 236 13.14 14.28 0.39
N VAL A 237 12.72 13.00 0.48
CA VAL A 237 13.65 11.88 0.67
C VAL A 237 14.70 11.81 -0.45
N ALA A 238 14.34 12.13 -1.69
CA ALA A 238 15.31 12.19 -2.79
C ALA A 238 16.31 13.34 -2.61
N GLU A 239 15.81 14.53 -2.24
CA GLU A 239 16.64 15.72 -1.99
C GLU A 239 17.68 15.50 -0.89
N GLU A 240 17.30 14.85 0.23
CA GLU A 240 18.23 14.48 1.31
C GLU A 240 19.34 13.52 0.87
N GLN A 241 19.03 12.59 -0.03
CA GLN A 241 20.00 11.61 -0.52
C GLN A 241 20.97 12.21 -1.56
N GLU A 242 20.59 13.31 -2.22
CA GLU A 242 21.44 14.07 -3.13
C GLU A 242 22.30 15.11 -2.40
N HIS A 243 21.79 15.67 -1.30
CA HIS A 243 22.49 16.62 -0.44
C HIS A 243 22.51 16.13 1.01
N PRO A 244 23.39 15.17 1.35
CA PRO A 244 23.57 14.79 2.75
C PRO A 244 24.17 16.00 3.48
N GLN A 245 23.32 16.78 4.16
CA GLN A 245 23.79 17.72 5.18
C GLN A 245 24.73 16.95 6.12
N GLU A 246 25.78 17.60 6.63
CA GLU A 246 26.82 17.04 7.50
C GLU A 246 26.23 16.23 8.68
N GLN A 247 25.86 14.98 8.41
CA GLN A 247 25.39 14.06 9.41
C GLN A 247 26.59 13.26 9.88
N ILE A 248 27.13 13.71 11.02
CA ILE A 248 27.95 12.96 11.96
C ILE A 248 29.11 12.19 11.31
N SER A 249 30.32 12.69 11.55
CA SER A 249 31.58 12.09 11.11
C SER A 249 31.59 10.56 11.36
N PRO A 250 32.05 9.73 10.40
CA PRO A 250 32.06 8.27 10.53
C PRO A 250 32.70 7.73 11.83
N GLY A 251 33.57 8.53 12.46
CA GLY A 251 34.20 8.24 13.75
C GLY A 251 33.25 8.19 14.95
N GLU A 252 32.11 8.89 14.96
CA GLU A 252 31.18 8.87 16.12
C GLU A 252 30.25 7.64 16.14
N ARG A 253 30.21 6.87 15.06
CA ARG A 253 29.39 5.64 14.95
C ARG A 253 30.11 4.42 15.57
N TYR A 254 31.44 4.46 15.62
CA TYR A 254 32.32 3.48 16.25
C TYR A 254 32.43 3.75 17.77
N GLY A 255 31.38 3.41 18.52
CA GLY A 255 31.39 3.54 19.99
C GLY A 255 30.01 3.44 20.64
N LYS A 256 28.94 3.62 19.87
CA LYS A 256 27.57 3.63 20.39
C LYS A 256 27.05 2.22 20.67
N SER A 257 26.51 2.03 21.87
CA SER A 257 25.85 0.82 22.34
C SER A 257 24.62 0.47 21.49
N PRO A 258 24.14 -0.80 21.51
CA PRO A 258 22.91 -1.18 20.81
C PRO A 258 21.70 -0.33 21.19
N LYS A 259 21.63 0.13 22.45
CA LYS A 259 20.53 0.97 22.95
C LYS A 259 20.55 2.36 22.31
N GLU A 260 21.71 3.02 22.29
CA GLU A 260 21.85 4.35 21.66
C GLU A 260 21.59 4.31 20.15
N ARG A 261 21.97 3.20 19.49
CA ARG A 261 21.65 2.99 18.07
C ARG A 261 20.14 2.84 17.85
N ALA A 262 19.45 2.12 18.73
CA ALA A 262 18.00 1.96 18.66
C ALA A 262 17.27 3.29 18.91
N GLU A 263 17.71 4.06 19.89
CA GLU A 263 17.13 5.37 20.23
C GLU A 263 17.30 6.39 19.09
N MET A 264 18.49 6.47 18.48
CA MET A 264 18.70 7.33 17.31
C MET A 264 17.84 6.91 16.11
N GLU A 265 17.66 5.61 15.91
CA GLU A 265 16.80 5.10 14.84
C GLU A 265 15.33 5.41 15.10
N GLU A 266 14.87 5.35 16.35
CA GLU A 266 13.53 5.75 16.75
C GLU A 266 13.28 7.24 16.50
N ILE A 267 14.20 8.11 16.92
CA ILE A 267 14.14 9.57 16.66
C ILE A 267 14.08 9.85 15.16
N ARG A 268 14.88 9.15 14.35
CA ARG A 268 14.87 9.28 12.88
C ARG A 268 13.51 8.91 12.30
N GLN A 269 12.93 7.80 12.75
CA GLN A 269 11.62 7.34 12.31
C GLN A 269 10.50 8.28 12.73
N GLU A 270 10.57 8.87 13.91
CA GLU A 270 9.63 9.90 14.36
C GLU A 270 9.70 11.16 13.50
N GLY A 271 10.90 11.61 13.12
CA GLY A 271 11.10 12.68 12.15
C GLY A 271 10.43 12.39 10.81
N GLU A 272 10.66 11.20 10.23
CA GLU A 272 10.04 10.77 8.97
C GLU A 272 8.50 10.72 9.06
N ARG A 273 7.95 10.32 10.22
CA ARG A 273 6.49 10.35 10.46
C ARG A 273 5.96 11.78 10.52
N ALA A 274 6.65 12.69 11.19
CA ALA A 274 6.24 14.08 11.32
C ALA A 274 6.23 14.79 9.95
N GLU A 275 7.27 14.58 9.14
CA GLU A 275 7.36 15.12 7.78
C GLU A 275 6.24 14.58 6.89
N MET A 276 5.96 13.28 6.97
CA MET A 276 4.85 12.68 6.23
C MET A 276 3.50 13.29 6.65
N ALA A 277 3.28 13.54 7.94
CA ALA A 277 2.06 14.19 8.43
C ALA A 277 1.92 15.62 7.85
N GLU A 278 3.02 16.37 7.77
CA GLU A 278 3.05 17.69 7.15
C GLU A 278 2.73 17.62 5.64
N SER A 279 3.29 16.65 4.90
CA SER A 279 2.98 16.43 3.48
C SER A 279 1.50 16.12 3.25
N LEU A 280 0.86 15.36 4.16
CA LEU A 280 -0.58 15.08 4.09
C LEU A 280 -1.43 16.32 4.34
N ASP A 281 -1.09 17.13 5.35
CA ASP A 281 -1.80 18.38 5.65
C ASP A 281 -1.70 19.39 4.50
N LYS A 282 -0.51 19.53 3.91
CA LYS A 282 -0.30 20.35 2.70
C LYS A 282 -1.18 19.89 1.55
N ALA A 283 -1.20 18.59 1.25
CA ALA A 283 -2.03 18.03 0.17
C ALA A 283 -3.53 18.30 0.39
N GLN A 284 -4.01 18.20 1.65
CA GLN A 284 -5.40 18.51 1.99
C GLN A 284 -5.73 20.00 1.80
N LYS A 285 -4.84 20.90 2.21
CA LYS A 285 -5.00 22.34 2.03
C LYS A 285 -5.06 22.74 0.55
N ASP A 286 -4.19 22.17 -0.29
CA ASP A 286 -4.17 22.47 -1.72
C ASP A 286 -5.44 21.99 -2.44
N GLU A 287 -5.99 20.84 -2.04
CA GLU A 287 -7.28 20.36 -2.56
C GLU A 287 -8.43 21.32 -2.20
N SER A 288 -8.46 21.80 -0.94
CA SER A 288 -9.50 22.73 -0.47
C SER A 288 -9.47 24.08 -1.22
N ARG A 289 -8.27 24.59 -1.50
CA ARG A 289 -8.06 25.81 -2.30
C ARG A 289 -8.51 25.60 -3.75
N GLY A 290 -8.15 24.46 -4.34
CA GLY A 290 -8.57 24.09 -5.71
C GLY A 290 -10.09 23.97 -5.87
N GLN A 291 -10.79 23.44 -4.87
CA GLN A 291 -12.26 23.38 -4.86
C GLN A 291 -12.89 24.78 -4.73
N SER A 292 -12.37 25.63 -3.84
CA SER A 292 -12.86 27.00 -3.65
C SER A 292 -12.71 27.84 -4.92
N SER A 293 -11.57 27.73 -5.62
CA SER A 293 -11.36 28.38 -6.93
C SER A 293 -12.32 27.89 -8.01
N LYS A 294 -12.66 26.59 -8.05
CA LYS A 294 -13.65 26.06 -9.00
C LYS A 294 -15.07 26.54 -8.71
N VAL A 295 -15.43 26.73 -7.44
CA VAL A 295 -16.74 27.28 -7.04
C VAL A 295 -16.85 28.75 -7.42
N LEU A 296 -15.80 29.55 -7.18
CA LEU A 296 -15.74 30.96 -7.59
C LEU A 296 -15.87 31.10 -9.11
N HIS A 297 -15.16 30.28 -9.88
CA HIS A 297 -15.23 30.32 -11.34
C HIS A 297 -16.60 29.90 -11.90
N LYS A 298 -17.27 28.95 -11.25
CA LYS A 298 -18.63 28.53 -11.61
C LYS A 298 -19.68 29.60 -11.28
N GLN A 299 -19.50 30.33 -10.17
CA GLN A 299 -20.36 31.47 -9.81
C GLN A 299 -20.17 32.65 -10.77
N GLU A 300 -18.94 32.98 -11.17
CA GLU A 300 -18.66 34.03 -12.16
C GLU A 300 -19.26 33.70 -13.54
N SER A 301 -19.12 32.45 -14.00
CA SER A 301 -19.71 31.98 -15.25
C SER A 301 -21.25 32.05 -15.25
N SER A 302 -21.90 31.72 -14.12
CA SER A 302 -23.36 31.85 -13.96
C SER A 302 -23.86 33.29 -13.88
N ARG A 303 -23.04 34.22 -13.35
CA ARG A 303 -23.35 35.66 -13.33
C ARG A 303 -23.20 36.31 -14.70
N GLN A 304 -22.31 35.81 -15.55
CA GLN A 304 -22.18 36.27 -16.94
C GLN A 304 -23.30 35.78 -17.85
N SER A 305 -23.87 34.59 -17.61
CA SER A 305 -25.01 34.09 -18.39
C SER A 305 -26.35 34.75 -18.01
N GLY A 306 -26.52 35.19 -16.76
CA GLY A 306 -27.73 35.89 -16.30
C GLY A 306 -27.86 37.35 -16.74
N LYS A 307 -26.80 37.98 -17.28
CA LYS A 307 -26.82 39.36 -17.80
C LYS A 307 -27.10 39.47 -19.30
N ARG A 308 -27.39 38.35 -19.98
CA ARG A 308 -27.73 38.29 -21.42
C ARG A 308 -29.19 37.89 -21.70
N SER A 309 -30.06 37.98 -20.69
CA SER A 309 -31.51 37.80 -20.81
C SER A 309 -32.22 39.15 -20.89
#